data_AF-A0A661C383-F1
#
_entry.id   AF-A0A661C383-F1
#
_cell.length_a   1.000
_cell.length_b   1.000
_cell.length_c   1.000
_cell.angle_alpha   90.00
_cell.angle_beta   90.00
_cell.angle_gamma   90.00
#
_symmetry.space_group_name_H-M   'P 1'
#
loop_
_entity.id
_entity.type
_entity.pdbx_description
1 polymer ?
#
loop_
_entity_poly.entity_id
_entity_poly.type
_entity_poly.pdbx_seq_one_letter_code
_entity_poly.pdbx_strand_id
1 'polypeptide(L)' 'MGYGTNPYTGYDDPGNQQPRLFKGEVDSRLVAMERVIDVQVNGKYKIYPLSLISNKEVINDTFEDQPLVVF' A
#
# COMPACT_ATOMS: atom_id res chain seq x y z
N MET A 1 -20.73 5.35 -30.52
CA MET A 1 -20.84 4.95 -29.11
C MET A 1 -19.51 4.34 -28.71
N GLY A 2 -18.74 5.04 -27.88
CA GLY A 2 -17.33 4.74 -27.63
C GLY A 2 -17.12 3.94 -26.36
N TYR A 3 -17.15 2.61 -26.47
CA TYR A 3 -16.53 1.73 -25.50
C TYR A 3 -15.12 1.45 -26.01
N GLY A 4 -14.09 1.88 -25.29
CA GLY A 4 -12.68 1.78 -25.72
C GLY A 4 -11.79 2.93 -25.26
N THR A 5 -12.36 4.05 -24.81
CA THR A 5 -11.59 5.13 -24.19
C THR A 5 -11.60 4.96 -22.67
N ASN A 6 -10.43 4.83 -22.06
CA ASN A 6 -10.29 4.78 -20.61
C ASN A 6 -10.37 6.21 -20.01
N PRO A 7 -11.42 6.59 -19.26
CA PRO A 7 -11.50 7.90 -18.63
C PRO A 7 -10.64 8.02 -17.34
N TYR A 8 -9.98 6.93 -16.94
CA TYR A 8 -9.16 6.78 -15.74
C TYR A 8 -7.65 6.70 -16.04
N THR A 9 -7.20 7.20 -17.20
CA THR A 9 -5.76 7.28 -17.50
C THR A 9 -5.00 7.98 -16.36
N GLY A 10 -3.89 7.39 -15.92
CA GLY A 10 -3.01 7.92 -14.88
C GLY A 10 -3.42 7.56 -13.45
N TYR A 11 -4.50 6.80 -13.25
CA TYR A 11 -4.81 6.21 -11.93
C TYR A 11 -3.91 5.02 -11.59
N ASP A 12 -3.27 4.45 -12.61
CA ASP A 12 -2.29 3.38 -12.55
C ASP A 12 -0.84 3.89 -12.41
N ASP A 13 -0.63 5.21 -12.41
CA ASP A 13 0.67 5.82 -12.19
C ASP A 13 0.88 6.11 -10.69
N PRO A 14 1.83 5.42 -10.02
CA PRO A 14 2.17 5.69 -8.61
C PRO A 14 2.66 7.12 -8.36
N GLY A 15 3.14 7.83 -9.39
CA GLY A 15 3.55 9.22 -9.35
C GLY A 15 2.40 10.23 -9.37
N ASN A 16 1.15 9.78 -9.53
CA ASN A 16 -0.02 10.65 -9.51
C ASN A 16 -0.34 11.12 -8.08
N GLN A 17 0.08 12.33 -7.76
CA GLN A 17 -0.08 12.91 -6.42
C GLN A 17 -1.47 13.50 -6.16
N GLN A 18 -2.30 13.73 -7.19
CA GLN A 18 -3.67 14.22 -7.04
C GLN A 18 -4.57 13.64 -8.13
N PRO A 19 -5.22 12.49 -7.88
CA PRO A 19 -6.11 11.88 -8.85
C PRO A 19 -7.25 12.82 -9.23
N ARG A 20 -7.48 13.02 -10.55
CA ARG A 20 -8.40 14.02 -11.10
C ARG A 20 -9.83 14.01 -10.52
N LEU A 21 -10.33 12.84 -10.11
CA LEU A 21 -11.70 12.67 -9.57
C LEU A 21 -11.73 12.67 -8.04
N PHE A 22 -10.56 12.65 -7.38
CA PHE A 22 -10.43 12.76 -5.94
C PHE A 22 -10.39 14.24 -5.54
N LYS A 23 -11.30 14.64 -4.65
CA LYS A 23 -11.49 16.04 -4.24
C LYS A 23 -11.11 16.31 -2.77
N GLY A 24 -10.40 15.37 -2.14
CA GLY A 24 -9.88 15.52 -0.78
C GLY A 24 -8.38 15.78 -0.76
N GLU A 25 -7.85 15.89 0.46
CA GLU A 25 -6.41 15.88 0.73
C GLU A 25 -5.86 14.47 0.51
N VAL A 26 -4.80 14.36 -0.29
CA VAL A 26 -4.12 13.08 -0.54
C VAL A 26 -3.19 12.78 0.62
N ASP A 27 -3.33 11.58 1.19
CA ASP A 27 -2.42 11.09 2.22
C ASP A 27 -1.07 10.73 1.60
N SER A 28 -0.03 11.48 1.97
CA SER A 28 1.31 11.34 1.41
C SER A 28 2.16 10.28 2.09
N ARG A 29 1.64 9.54 3.09
CA ARG A 29 2.42 8.55 3.84
C ARG A 29 2.84 7.37 2.99
N LEU A 30 2.02 6.97 2.02
CA LEU A 30 2.27 5.85 1.11
C LEU A 30 1.95 6.28 -0.32
N VAL A 31 2.67 5.73 -1.28
CA VAL A 31 2.36 5.95 -2.70
C VAL A 31 1.05 5.27 -3.07
N ALA A 32 0.41 5.76 -4.13
CA ALA A 32 -0.74 5.08 -4.71
C ALA A 32 -0.35 3.65 -5.13
N MET A 33 -1.24 2.69 -4.88
CA MET A 33 -0.99 1.26 -5.18
C MET A 33 0.24 0.67 -4.47
N GLU A 34 0.64 1.22 -3.31
CA GLU A 34 1.70 0.63 -2.49
C GLU A 34 1.44 -0.85 -2.24
N ARG A 35 2.46 -1.68 -2.51
CA ARG A 35 2.40 -3.11 -2.23
C ARG A 35 2.56 -3.32 -0.73
N VAL A 36 1.80 -4.26 -0.20
CA VAL A 36 1.84 -4.58 1.22
C VAL A 36 1.94 -6.08 1.45
N ILE A 37 2.48 -6.44 2.61
CA ILE A 37 2.43 -7.79 3.16
C ILE A 37 1.37 -7.77 4.25
N ASP A 38 0.38 -8.66 4.12
CA ASP A 38 -0.60 -8.91 5.17
C ASP A 38 -0.16 -10.10 6.02
N VAL A 39 -0.26 -9.94 7.34
CA VAL A 39 0.05 -10.98 8.32
C VAL A 39 -1.16 -11.18 9.21
N GLN A 40 -1.72 -12.38 9.17
CA GLN A 40 -2.82 -12.78 10.03
C GLN A 40 -2.33 -13.67 11.17
N VAL A 41 -2.62 -13.29 12.42
CA VAL A 41 -2.36 -14.08 13.62
C VAL A 41 -3.60 -14.04 14.51
N ASN A 42 -4.07 -15.21 14.97
CA ASN A 42 -5.22 -15.33 15.89
C ASN A 42 -6.48 -14.55 15.43
N GLY A 43 -6.71 -14.47 14.11
CA GLY A 43 -7.87 -13.77 13.54
C GLY A 43 -7.71 -12.23 13.45
N LYS A 44 -6.57 -11.69 13.85
CA LYS A 44 -6.22 -10.27 13.68
C LYS A 44 -5.18 -10.10 12.58
N TYR A 45 -5.14 -8.89 12.01
CA TYR A 45 -4.36 -8.57 10.83
C TYR A 45 -3.41 -7.41 11.10
N LYS A 46 -2.20 -7.49 10.55
CA LYS A 46 -1.21 -6.41 10.54
C LYS A 46 -0.57 -6.32 9.16
N ILE A 47 -0.48 -5.10 8.65
CA ILE A 47 -0.03 -4.82 7.29
C ILE A 47 1.31 -4.10 7.32
N TYR A 48 2.26 -4.54 6.49
CA TYR A 48 3.58 -3.93 6.34
C TYR A 48 3.74 -3.40 4.91
N PRO A 49 4.01 -2.09 4.72
CA PRO A 49 4.37 -1.56 3.41
C PRO A 49 5.64 -2.22 2.89
N LEU A 50 5.65 -2.64 1.64
CA LEU A 50 6.81 -3.28 1.03
C LEU A 50 7.98 -2.31 0.95
N SER A 51 7.72 -1.03 0.66
CA SER A 51 8.74 0.03 0.67
C SER A 51 9.44 0.16 2.02
N LEU A 52 8.72 -0.01 3.14
CA LEU A 52 9.31 0.03 4.48
C LEU A 52 10.28 -1.13 4.69
N ILE A 53 9.90 -2.34 4.27
CA ILE A 53 10.73 -3.54 4.39
C ILE A 53 11.95 -3.42 3.47
N SER A 54 11.77 -3.01 2.21
CA SER A 54 12.87 -2.81 1.27
C SER A 54 13.91 -1.80 1.77
N ASN A 55 13.49 -0.78 2.52
CA ASN A 55 14.41 0.21 3.11
C ASN A 55 15.08 -0.28 4.40
N LYS A 56 14.38 -1.07 5.22
CA LYS A 56 14.90 -1.58 6.50
C LYS A 56 15.62 -2.91 6.39
N GLU A 57 15.48 -3.59 5.26
CA GLU A 57 15.91 -4.96 4.94
C GLU A 57 15.24 -6.04 5.80
N VAL A 58 15.19 -5.86 7.12
CA VAL A 58 14.57 -6.80 8.05
C VAL A 58 13.79 -6.04 9.12
N ILE A 59 12.56 -6.48 9.38
CA ILE A 59 11.72 -5.98 10.47
C ILE A 59 11.53 -7.13 11.47
N ASN A 60 12.07 -6.94 12.68
CA ASN A 60 11.77 -7.79 13.84
C ASN A 60 10.63 -7.16 14.62
N ASP A 61 9.56 -7.92 14.84
CA ASP A 61 8.32 -7.44 15.44
C ASP A 61 7.72 -8.50 16.38
N THR A 62 6.73 -8.09 17.17
CA THR A 62 5.90 -8.99 17.96
C THR A 62 4.45 -8.60 17.71
N PHE A 63 3.65 -9.56 17.25
CA PHE A 63 2.24 -9.36 16.94
C PHE A 63 1.41 -10.49 17.55
N GLU A 64 0.41 -10.15 18.36
CA GLU A 64 -0.42 -11.11 19.09
C GLU A 64 0.42 -12.12 19.90
N ASP A 65 1.41 -11.59 20.63
CA ASP A 65 2.38 -12.35 21.44
C ASP A 65 3.26 -13.34 20.65
N GLN A 66 3.22 -13.29 19.32
CA GLN A 66 4.07 -14.10 18.46
C GLN A 66 5.24 -13.26 17.90
N PRO A 67 6.49 -13.75 18.05
CA PRO A 67 7.62 -13.11 17.39
C PRO A 67 7.50 -13.29 15.87
N LEU A 68 7.70 -12.19 15.14
CA LEU A 68 7.58 -12.15 13.68
C LEU A 68 8.83 -11.48 13.09
N VAL A 69 9.31 -12.02 11.97
CA VAL A 69 10.36 -11.41 11.16
C VAL A 69 9.87 -11.29 9.72
N VAL A 70 10.02 -10.10 9.14
CA VAL A 70 9.67 -9.80 7.75
C VAL A 70 10.91 -9.28 7.02
N PHE A 71 11.22 -9.84 5.86
CA PHE A 71 12.40 -9.53 5.03
C PHE A 71 12.05 -9.59 3.53
#